data_AF-A0AAV0INT1-F1
#
_entry.id   AF-A0AAV0INT1-F1
#
_cell.length_a   1.000
_cell.length_b   1.000
_cell.length_c   1.000
_cell.angle_alpha   90.00
_cell.angle_beta   90.00
_cell.angle_gamma   90.00
#
_symmetry.space_group_name_H-M   'P 1'
#
loop_
_entity.id
_entity.type
_entity.pdbx_description
1 polymer ?
#
loop_
_entity_poly.entity_id
_entity_poly.type
_entity_poly.pdbx_seq_one_letter_code
_entity_poly.pdbx_strand_id
1 'polypeptide(L)'
;MADSPGSESKSGADAARMGEVKAWLASQFDAIGKEVPDFEYTPRTIAHFHDLATVSQAKTKAANIVAADFCQKAAEYRAQAARVREILEHVGLAQESLPSNVVGSAQVLANVANLLNIRDTELSSFLVAAADISLRKTGVEEKRAKVRNDSKVLLDYTRKAIARLTYLKRTLAQLEDDVAPCEDQMDSWKTNLAVMASKERQYFQQHSNYKALLNRVGYTPEINHRVLVELGEHRKELEKETKPILDTLRSYQDLPAVKQKYKLQDKALAALAIEEKKRQYAAGEKYLGDLVQALAMQP
;
A
#
# COMPACT_ATOMS: atom_id res chain seq x y z
N MET A 1 -40.44 -16.44 -52.83
CA MET A 1 -40.76 -17.69 -52.11
C MET A 1 -39.76 -18.72 -52.55
N ALA A 2 -38.77 -19.02 -51.72
CA ALA A 2 -37.80 -20.08 -51.95
C ALA A 2 -37.91 -21.05 -50.76
N ASP A 3 -38.45 -22.23 -51.02
CA ASP A 3 -38.52 -23.34 -50.08
C ASP A 3 -37.11 -23.92 -49.89
N SER A 4 -36.72 -24.11 -48.63
CA SER A 4 -35.47 -24.77 -48.24
C SER A 4 -35.73 -26.26 -47.93
N PRO A 5 -35.18 -27.22 -48.71
CA PRO A 5 -35.34 -28.66 -48.47
C PRO A 5 -34.21 -29.20 -47.58
N GLY A 6 -34.10 -28.70 -46.34
CA GLY A 6 -32.94 -28.98 -45.46
C GLY A 6 -33.20 -29.74 -44.16
N SER A 7 -34.46 -30.00 -43.78
CA SER A 7 -34.80 -30.44 -42.42
C SER A 7 -35.00 -31.95 -42.25
N GLU A 8 -35.47 -32.67 -43.28
CA GLU A 8 -35.86 -34.08 -43.14
C GLU A 8 -34.67 -35.05 -43.13
N SER A 9 -33.60 -34.76 -43.88
CA SER A 9 -32.43 -35.64 -43.98
C SER A 9 -31.60 -35.72 -42.69
N LYS A 10 -31.64 -34.71 -41.81
CA LYS A 10 -30.94 -34.73 -40.51
C LYS A 10 -31.63 -35.63 -39.48
N SER A 11 -32.96 -35.64 -39.47
CA SER A 11 -33.74 -36.44 -38.51
C SER A 11 -33.58 -37.95 -38.74
N GLY A 12 -33.53 -38.39 -40.01
CA GLY A 12 -33.27 -39.79 -40.35
C GLY A 12 -31.86 -40.28 -39.98
N ALA A 13 -30.84 -39.42 -40.13
CA ALA A 13 -29.46 -39.76 -39.78
C ALA A 13 -29.27 -39.93 -38.25
N ASP A 14 -29.93 -39.10 -37.44
CA ASP A 14 -29.86 -39.18 -35.98
C ASP A 14 -30.59 -40.41 -35.42
N ALA A 15 -31.69 -40.85 -36.07
CA ALA A 15 -32.40 -42.07 -35.71
C ALA A 15 -31.54 -43.33 -35.99
N ALA A 16 -30.84 -43.38 -37.12
CA ALA A 16 -29.92 -44.47 -37.45
C ALA A 16 -28.76 -44.56 -36.45
N ARG A 17 -28.11 -43.42 -36.14
CA ARG A 17 -27.04 -43.34 -35.14
C ARG A 17 -27.50 -43.77 -33.75
N MET A 18 -28.73 -43.41 -33.36
CA MET A 18 -29.30 -43.83 -32.09
C MET A 18 -29.49 -45.37 -32.03
N GLY A 19 -29.94 -45.99 -33.13
CA GLY A 19 -30.07 -47.45 -33.22
C GLY A 19 -28.72 -48.17 -33.06
N GLU A 20 -27.69 -47.67 -33.75
CA GLU A 20 -26.32 -48.21 -33.65
C GLU A 20 -25.74 -48.07 -32.24
N VAL A 21 -25.92 -46.92 -31.60
CA VAL A 21 -25.47 -46.68 -30.22
C VAL A 21 -26.17 -47.62 -29.24
N LYS A 22 -27.49 -47.81 -29.36
CA LYS A 22 -28.25 -48.72 -28.49
C LYS A 22 -27.78 -50.16 -28.64
N ALA A 23 -27.59 -50.63 -29.87
CA ALA A 23 -27.10 -51.98 -30.13
C ALA A 23 -25.67 -52.18 -29.59
N TRP A 24 -24.80 -51.19 -29.79
CA TRP A 24 -23.43 -51.24 -29.26
C TRP A 24 -23.41 -51.26 -27.72
N LEU A 25 -24.17 -50.38 -27.06
CA LEU A 25 -24.28 -50.36 -25.60
C LEU A 25 -24.83 -51.68 -25.06
N ALA A 26 -25.89 -52.22 -25.66
CA ALA A 26 -26.42 -53.53 -25.27
C ALA A 26 -25.34 -54.62 -25.34
N SER A 27 -24.58 -54.68 -26.44
CA SER A 27 -23.49 -55.64 -26.59
C SER A 27 -22.36 -55.47 -25.56
N GLN A 28 -21.98 -54.24 -25.20
CA GLN A 28 -20.91 -54.01 -24.22
C GLN A 28 -21.33 -54.35 -22.79
N PHE A 29 -22.59 -54.04 -22.43
CA PHE A 29 -23.11 -54.29 -21.09
C PHE A 29 -23.48 -55.78 -20.90
N ASP A 30 -24.00 -56.44 -21.93
CA ASP A 30 -24.26 -57.88 -21.95
C ASP A 30 -22.96 -58.69 -21.77
N ALA A 31 -21.85 -58.24 -22.37
CA ALA A 31 -20.54 -58.88 -22.18
C ALA A 31 -20.05 -58.88 -20.72
N ILE A 32 -20.59 -58.00 -19.86
CA ILE A 32 -20.27 -57.90 -18.43
C ILE A 32 -21.45 -58.38 -17.57
N GLY A 33 -22.50 -58.93 -18.18
CA GLY A 33 -23.71 -59.42 -17.51
C GLY A 33 -24.50 -58.31 -16.81
N LYS A 34 -24.49 -57.09 -17.36
CA LYS A 34 -25.20 -55.93 -16.81
C LYS A 34 -26.21 -55.40 -17.83
N GLU A 35 -27.24 -54.74 -17.33
CA GLU A 35 -28.17 -53.98 -18.17
C GLU A 35 -27.62 -52.58 -18.46
N VAL A 36 -28.04 -52.00 -19.60
CA VAL A 36 -27.68 -50.63 -19.96
C VAL A 36 -28.43 -49.66 -19.03
N PRO A 37 -27.75 -48.78 -18.28
CA PRO A 37 -28.41 -47.82 -17.42
C PRO A 37 -29.35 -46.89 -18.21
N ASP A 38 -30.43 -46.45 -17.58
CA ASP A 38 -31.32 -45.45 -18.16
C ASP A 38 -30.62 -44.08 -18.23
N PHE A 39 -30.61 -43.46 -19.41
CA PHE A 39 -30.11 -42.10 -19.62
C PHE A 39 -30.87 -41.39 -20.73
N GLU A 40 -30.77 -40.05 -20.75
CA GLU A 40 -31.44 -39.23 -21.73
C GLU A 40 -30.73 -39.28 -23.10
N TYR A 41 -31.47 -39.70 -24.12
CA TYR A 41 -31.05 -39.72 -25.51
C TYR A 41 -31.24 -38.34 -26.14
N THR A 42 -30.31 -37.42 -25.86
CA THR A 42 -30.22 -36.12 -26.54
C THR A 42 -29.35 -36.25 -27.80
N PRO A 43 -29.53 -35.39 -28.83
CA PRO A 43 -28.69 -35.42 -30.03
C PRO A 43 -27.19 -35.30 -29.72
N ARG A 44 -26.85 -34.53 -28.68
CA ARG A 44 -25.46 -34.39 -28.20
C ARG A 44 -24.93 -35.67 -27.56
N THR A 45 -25.72 -36.34 -26.71
CA THR A 45 -25.29 -37.61 -26.09
C THR A 45 -25.17 -38.71 -27.14
N ILE A 46 -26.09 -38.79 -28.10
CA ILE A 46 -26.03 -39.75 -29.23
C ILE A 46 -24.78 -39.52 -30.08
N ALA A 47 -24.44 -38.28 -30.42
CA ALA A 47 -23.22 -37.97 -31.16
C ALA A 47 -21.97 -38.42 -30.41
N HIS A 48 -21.86 -38.10 -29.12
CA HIS A 48 -20.73 -38.53 -28.30
C HIS A 48 -20.63 -40.06 -28.16
N PHE A 49 -21.75 -40.75 -27.95
CA PHE A 49 -21.76 -42.21 -27.87
C PHE A 49 -21.47 -42.88 -29.20
N HIS A 50 -21.93 -42.32 -30.31
CA HIS A 50 -21.63 -42.82 -31.65
C HIS A 50 -20.13 -42.69 -31.96
N ASP A 51 -19.52 -41.55 -31.63
CA ASP A 51 -18.08 -41.37 -31.78
C ASP A 51 -17.30 -42.35 -30.90
N LEU A 52 -17.73 -42.53 -29.65
CA LEU A 52 -17.14 -43.50 -28.73
C LEU A 52 -17.29 -44.94 -29.23
N ALA A 53 -18.47 -45.31 -29.73
CA ALA A 53 -18.74 -46.62 -30.29
C ALA A 53 -17.86 -46.90 -31.51
N THR A 54 -17.73 -45.91 -32.41
CA THR A 54 -16.88 -46.01 -33.61
C THR A 54 -15.42 -46.24 -33.22
N VAL A 55 -14.90 -45.44 -32.28
CA VAL A 55 -13.52 -45.58 -31.80
C VAL A 55 -13.31 -46.91 -31.06
N SER A 56 -14.27 -47.32 -30.22
CA SER A 56 -14.22 -48.58 -29.48
C SER A 56 -14.18 -49.77 -30.44
N GLN A 57 -15.13 -49.85 -31.37
CA GLN A 57 -15.22 -50.94 -32.34
C GLN A 57 -13.99 -51.00 -33.24
N ALA A 58 -13.47 -49.85 -33.69
CA ALA A 58 -12.23 -49.79 -34.47
C ALA A 58 -11.03 -50.36 -33.68
N LYS A 59 -10.91 -49.99 -32.39
CA LYS A 59 -9.87 -50.52 -31.51
C LYS A 59 -10.03 -52.01 -31.26
N THR A 60 -11.24 -52.50 -31.00
CA THR A 60 -11.51 -53.93 -30.81
C THR A 60 -11.18 -54.73 -32.07
N LYS A 61 -11.57 -54.24 -33.25
CA LYS A 61 -11.21 -54.88 -34.53
C LYS A 61 -9.70 -54.93 -34.73
N ALA A 62 -8.99 -53.82 -34.48
CA ALA A 62 -7.54 -53.79 -34.57
C ALA A 62 -6.87 -54.76 -33.59
N ALA A 63 -7.35 -54.81 -32.33
CA ALA A 63 -6.86 -55.74 -31.32
C ALA A 63 -7.08 -57.20 -31.73
N ASN A 64 -8.25 -57.53 -32.29
CA ASN A 64 -8.56 -58.88 -32.76
C ASN A 64 -7.67 -59.30 -33.94
N ILE A 65 -7.41 -58.39 -34.89
CA ILE A 65 -6.49 -58.65 -36.01
C ILE A 65 -5.08 -58.94 -35.49
N VAL A 66 -4.57 -58.11 -34.57
CA VAL A 66 -3.25 -58.31 -33.97
C VAL A 66 -3.18 -59.61 -33.16
N ALA A 67 -4.22 -59.93 -32.41
CA ALA A 67 -4.31 -61.19 -31.67
C ALA A 67 -4.29 -62.40 -32.60
N ALA A 68 -5.08 -62.38 -33.69
CA ALA A 68 -5.10 -63.44 -34.68
C ALA A 68 -3.73 -63.63 -35.37
N ASP A 69 -3.08 -62.53 -35.76
CA ASP A 69 -1.73 -62.53 -36.33
C ASP A 69 -0.70 -63.13 -35.37
N PHE A 70 -0.73 -62.76 -34.08
CA PHE A 70 0.15 -63.36 -33.07
C PHE A 70 -0.12 -64.85 -32.84
N CYS A 71 -1.38 -65.27 -32.81
CA CYS A 71 -1.73 -66.68 -32.70
C CYS A 71 -1.20 -67.48 -33.89
N GLN A 72 -1.35 -66.96 -35.11
CA GLN A 72 -0.82 -67.58 -36.32
C GLN A 72 0.70 -67.69 -36.27
N LYS A 73 1.40 -66.58 -36.00
CA LYS A 73 2.88 -66.58 -35.87
C LYS A 73 3.34 -67.56 -34.79
N ALA A 74 2.66 -67.61 -33.66
CA ALA A 74 2.99 -68.57 -32.61
C ALA A 74 2.78 -70.03 -33.04
N ALA A 75 1.79 -70.32 -33.89
CA ALA A 75 1.61 -71.65 -34.47
C ALA A 75 2.74 -71.99 -35.45
N GLU A 76 3.13 -71.05 -36.31
CA GLU A 76 4.26 -71.19 -37.26
C GLU A 76 5.59 -71.43 -36.53
N TYR A 77 5.90 -70.63 -35.51
CA TYR A 77 7.10 -70.81 -34.69
C TYR A 77 7.12 -72.16 -33.97
N ARG A 78 5.98 -72.64 -33.47
CA ARG A 78 5.90 -73.99 -32.86
C ARG A 78 6.14 -75.10 -33.88
N ALA A 79 5.57 -74.99 -35.07
CA ALA A 79 5.78 -75.95 -36.16
C ALA A 79 7.26 -75.97 -36.60
N GLN A 80 7.87 -74.79 -36.75
CA GLN A 80 9.28 -74.68 -37.10
C GLN A 80 10.19 -75.23 -35.99
N ALA A 81 9.88 -74.96 -34.72
CA ALA A 81 10.62 -75.52 -33.58
C ALA A 81 10.54 -77.06 -33.55
N ALA A 82 9.37 -77.64 -33.85
CA ALA A 82 9.21 -79.08 -33.98
C ALA A 82 10.05 -79.65 -35.13
N ARG A 83 10.03 -79.00 -36.30
CA ARG A 83 10.86 -79.37 -37.47
C ARG A 83 12.35 -79.35 -37.15
N VAL A 84 12.83 -78.28 -36.50
CA VAL A 84 14.25 -78.15 -36.13
C VAL A 84 14.64 -79.23 -35.12
N ARG A 85 13.77 -79.53 -34.15
CA ARG A 85 14.00 -80.60 -33.18
C ARG A 85 14.17 -81.96 -33.87
N GLU A 86 13.28 -82.31 -34.79
CA GLU A 86 13.34 -83.55 -35.57
C GLU A 86 14.65 -83.65 -36.37
N ILE A 87 15.08 -82.56 -37.03
CA ILE A 87 16.36 -82.52 -37.75
C ILE A 87 17.54 -82.76 -36.80
N LEU A 88 17.55 -82.10 -35.64
CA LEU A 88 18.62 -82.27 -34.65
C LEU A 88 18.66 -83.69 -34.10
N GLU A 89 17.50 -84.30 -33.85
CA GLU A 89 17.39 -85.72 -33.44
C GLU A 89 18.00 -86.64 -34.50
N HIS A 90 17.72 -86.44 -35.79
CA HIS A 90 18.29 -87.24 -36.88
C HIS A 90 19.81 -87.12 -37.01
N VAL A 91 20.40 -85.99 -36.64
CA VAL A 91 21.86 -85.75 -36.66
C VAL A 91 22.52 -86.14 -35.32
N GLY A 92 21.77 -86.65 -34.35
CA GLY A 92 22.27 -87.08 -33.04
C GLY A 92 22.49 -85.93 -32.04
N LEU A 93 22.01 -84.74 -32.35
CA LEU A 93 22.06 -83.53 -31.53
C LEU A 93 20.76 -83.30 -30.74
N ALA A 94 20.09 -84.38 -30.34
CA ALA A 94 18.93 -84.31 -29.48
C ALA A 94 19.28 -83.61 -28.15
N GLN A 95 18.35 -82.87 -27.56
CA GLN A 95 18.59 -82.19 -26.28
C GLN A 95 19.06 -83.17 -25.19
N GLU A 96 18.50 -84.38 -25.18
CA GLU A 96 18.81 -85.44 -24.21
C GLU A 96 20.18 -86.09 -24.43
N SER A 97 20.78 -85.95 -25.63
CA SER A 97 22.12 -86.47 -25.92
C SER A 97 23.22 -85.46 -25.61
N LEU A 98 22.88 -84.21 -25.31
CA LEU A 98 23.84 -83.15 -25.04
C LEU A 98 24.26 -83.10 -23.57
N PRO A 99 25.54 -82.77 -23.28
CA PRO A 99 25.99 -82.47 -21.93
C PRO A 99 25.18 -81.34 -21.27
N SER A 100 24.86 -81.45 -19.99
CA SER A 100 23.99 -80.51 -19.26
C SER A 100 24.51 -79.06 -19.24
N ASN A 101 25.84 -78.87 -19.27
CA ASN A 101 26.46 -77.55 -19.38
C ASN A 101 26.20 -76.88 -20.74
N VAL A 102 26.14 -77.66 -21.82
CA VAL A 102 25.84 -77.15 -23.17
C VAL A 102 24.37 -76.72 -23.24
N VAL A 103 23.46 -77.56 -22.73
CA VAL A 103 22.02 -77.25 -22.63
C VAL A 103 21.79 -75.98 -21.80
N GLY A 104 22.43 -75.90 -20.62
CA GLY A 104 22.34 -74.72 -19.75
C GLY A 104 22.85 -73.44 -20.45
N SER A 105 23.98 -73.52 -21.14
CA SER A 105 24.56 -72.37 -21.85
C SER A 105 23.68 -71.89 -23.01
N ALA A 106 23.13 -72.82 -23.80
CA ALA A 106 22.19 -72.51 -24.88
C ALA A 106 20.90 -71.88 -24.35
N GLN A 107 20.38 -72.38 -23.22
CA GLN A 107 19.20 -71.80 -22.58
C GLN A 107 19.45 -70.37 -22.09
N VAL A 108 20.62 -70.11 -21.47
CA VAL A 108 20.99 -68.74 -21.06
C VAL A 108 21.08 -67.82 -22.27
N LEU A 109 21.73 -68.24 -23.35
CA LEU A 109 21.82 -67.45 -24.58
C LEU A 109 20.44 -67.15 -25.17
N ALA A 110 19.55 -68.14 -25.25
CA ALA A 110 18.19 -67.95 -25.73
C ALA A 110 17.39 -66.98 -24.83
N ASN A 111 17.53 -67.10 -23.51
CA ASN A 111 16.87 -66.21 -22.56
C ASN A 111 17.36 -64.77 -22.69
N VAL A 112 18.67 -64.56 -22.82
CA VAL A 112 19.25 -63.22 -23.00
C VAL A 112 18.85 -62.65 -24.37
N ALA A 113 18.87 -63.44 -25.45
CA ALA A 113 18.41 -63.00 -26.76
C ALA A 113 16.94 -62.55 -26.72
N ASN A 114 16.06 -63.33 -26.07
CA ASN A 114 14.65 -62.96 -25.87
C ASN A 114 14.50 -61.68 -25.04
N LEU A 115 15.28 -61.52 -23.96
CA LEU A 115 15.24 -60.32 -23.11
C LEU A 115 15.69 -59.07 -23.89
N LEU A 116 16.68 -59.22 -24.76
CA LEU A 116 17.20 -58.17 -25.62
C LEU A 116 16.38 -57.99 -26.90
N ASN A 117 15.37 -58.84 -27.13
CA ASN A 117 14.54 -58.89 -28.34
C ASN A 117 15.35 -59.06 -29.63
N ILE A 118 16.35 -59.95 -29.59
CA ILE A 118 17.23 -60.31 -30.71
C ILE A 118 16.74 -61.62 -31.32
N ARG A 119 16.88 -61.78 -32.65
CA ARG A 119 16.40 -62.95 -33.41
C ARG A 119 17.47 -64.00 -33.68
N ASP A 120 18.74 -63.64 -33.50
CA ASP A 120 19.90 -64.50 -33.69
C ASP A 120 20.70 -64.64 -32.39
N THR A 121 21.72 -65.49 -32.43
CA THR A 121 22.69 -65.64 -31.35
C THR A 121 24.06 -65.06 -31.75
N GLU A 122 24.07 -64.05 -32.63
CA GLU A 122 25.31 -63.42 -33.08
C GLU A 122 25.83 -62.41 -32.05
N LEU A 123 27.15 -62.44 -31.80
CA LEU A 123 27.79 -61.54 -30.83
C LEU A 123 27.58 -60.06 -31.18
N SER A 124 27.63 -59.71 -32.46
CA SER A 124 27.36 -58.37 -32.98
C SER A 124 26.00 -57.86 -32.51
N SER A 125 24.95 -58.67 -32.69
CA SER A 125 23.58 -58.34 -32.28
C SER A 125 23.46 -58.15 -30.76
N PHE A 126 24.10 -59.02 -29.97
CA PHE A 126 24.15 -58.86 -28.51
C PHE A 126 24.81 -57.56 -28.08
N LEU A 127 25.96 -57.21 -28.68
CA LEU A 127 26.69 -55.99 -28.35
C LEU A 127 25.89 -54.73 -28.68
N VAL A 128 25.23 -54.69 -29.84
CA VAL A 128 24.38 -53.56 -30.23
C VAL A 128 23.20 -53.41 -29.26
N ALA A 129 22.48 -54.49 -28.97
CA ALA A 129 21.33 -54.42 -28.07
C ALA A 129 21.74 -54.04 -26.62
N ALA A 130 22.88 -54.53 -26.15
CA ALA A 130 23.42 -54.16 -24.84
C ALA A 130 23.84 -52.68 -24.79
N ALA A 131 24.45 -52.16 -25.87
CA ALA A 131 24.79 -50.75 -26.00
C ALA A 131 23.54 -49.86 -26.02
N ASP A 132 22.52 -50.25 -26.78
CA ASP A 132 21.23 -49.54 -26.85
C ASP A 132 20.52 -49.48 -25.51
N ILE A 133 20.49 -50.60 -24.75
CA ILE A 133 19.93 -50.62 -23.39
C ILE A 133 20.74 -49.72 -22.46
N SER A 134 22.07 -49.76 -22.55
CA SER A 134 22.95 -48.94 -21.71
C SER A 134 22.73 -47.45 -21.98
N LEU A 135 22.59 -47.04 -23.23
CA LEU A 135 22.29 -45.67 -23.62
C LEU A 135 20.89 -45.23 -23.18
N ARG A 136 19.88 -46.11 -23.32
CA ARG A 136 18.53 -45.84 -22.80
C ARG A 136 18.53 -45.71 -21.28
N LYS A 137 19.31 -46.53 -20.58
CA LYS A 137 19.45 -46.47 -19.13
C LYS A 137 20.04 -45.12 -18.68
N THR A 138 21.14 -44.68 -19.29
CA THR A 138 21.75 -43.38 -18.96
C THR A 138 20.80 -42.22 -19.25
N GLY A 139 20.09 -42.24 -20.38
CA GLY A 139 19.09 -41.22 -20.70
C GLY A 139 17.91 -41.19 -19.71
N VAL A 140 17.48 -42.33 -19.18
CA VAL A 140 16.46 -42.40 -18.11
C VAL A 140 17.02 -41.88 -16.78
N GLU A 141 18.25 -42.21 -16.44
CA GLU A 141 18.92 -41.72 -15.23
C GLU A 141 19.09 -40.20 -15.24
N GLU A 142 19.47 -39.62 -16.38
CA GLU A 142 19.58 -38.17 -16.56
C GLU A 142 18.22 -37.48 -16.40
N LYS A 143 17.16 -37.99 -17.05
CA LYS A 143 15.79 -37.47 -16.89
C LYS A 143 15.34 -37.56 -15.43
N ARG A 144 15.63 -38.67 -14.74
CA ARG A 144 15.33 -38.83 -13.31
C ARG A 144 16.11 -37.85 -12.45
N ALA A 145 17.37 -37.57 -12.76
CA ALA A 145 18.18 -36.60 -12.05
C ALA A 145 17.62 -35.18 -12.23
N LYS A 146 17.24 -34.82 -13.47
CA LYS A 146 16.60 -33.53 -13.77
C LYS A 146 15.29 -33.35 -12.99
N VAL A 147 14.38 -34.33 -13.05
CA VAL A 147 13.10 -34.28 -12.31
C VAL A 147 13.34 -34.18 -10.80
N ARG A 148 14.33 -34.89 -10.25
CA ARG A 148 14.70 -34.76 -8.84
C ARG A 148 15.18 -33.34 -8.49
N ASN A 149 15.99 -32.74 -9.34
CA ASN A 149 16.47 -31.38 -9.14
C ASN A 149 15.33 -30.35 -9.21
N ASP A 150 14.48 -30.45 -10.24
CA ASP A 150 13.32 -29.57 -10.42
C ASP A 150 12.36 -29.68 -9.23
N SER A 151 12.11 -30.90 -8.75
CA SER A 151 11.31 -31.15 -7.54
C SER A 151 11.91 -30.48 -6.30
N LYS A 152 13.23 -30.58 -6.11
CA LYS A 152 13.93 -29.93 -4.98
C LYS A 152 13.79 -28.41 -5.05
N VAL A 153 13.99 -27.82 -6.22
CA VAL A 153 13.84 -26.37 -6.45
C VAL A 153 12.40 -25.92 -6.16
N LEU A 154 11.41 -26.66 -6.66
CA LEU A 154 9.99 -26.35 -6.45
C LEU A 154 9.60 -26.44 -4.96
N LEU A 155 10.11 -27.43 -4.24
CA LEU A 155 9.92 -27.54 -2.79
C LEU A 155 10.51 -26.34 -2.04
N ASP A 156 11.69 -25.86 -2.43
CA ASP A 156 12.30 -24.68 -1.80
C ASP A 156 11.50 -23.41 -2.09
N TYR A 157 10.98 -23.23 -3.31
CA TYR A 157 10.05 -22.13 -3.60
C TYR A 157 8.78 -22.21 -2.77
N THR A 158 8.21 -23.41 -2.63
CA THR A 158 7.00 -23.65 -1.84
C THR A 158 7.24 -23.31 -0.38
N ARG A 159 8.37 -23.74 0.21
CA ARG A 159 8.75 -23.39 1.58
C ARG A 159 8.89 -21.88 1.78
N LYS A 160 9.55 -21.19 0.84
CA LYS A 160 9.69 -19.72 0.87
C LYS A 160 8.33 -19.01 0.80
N ALA A 161 7.44 -19.48 -0.08
CA ALA A 161 6.09 -18.95 -0.20
C ALA A 161 5.27 -19.16 1.08
N ILE A 162 5.33 -20.34 1.69
CA ILE A 162 4.67 -20.63 2.96
C ILE A 162 5.21 -19.73 4.07
N ALA A 163 6.53 -19.58 4.19
CA ALA A 163 7.12 -18.69 5.20
C ALA A 163 6.67 -17.23 5.03
N ARG A 164 6.61 -16.74 3.79
CA ARG A 164 6.13 -15.39 3.48
C ARG A 164 4.64 -15.23 3.79
N LEU A 165 3.82 -16.21 3.44
CA LEU A 165 2.39 -16.20 3.74
C LEU A 165 2.15 -16.18 5.24
N THR A 166 2.86 -17.02 6.00
CA THR A 166 2.76 -17.04 7.47
C THR A 166 3.17 -15.72 8.10
N TYR A 167 4.23 -15.09 7.59
CA TYR A 167 4.63 -13.74 8.03
C TYR A 167 3.52 -12.72 7.76
N LEU A 168 2.99 -12.68 6.53
CA LEU A 168 1.93 -11.73 6.15
C LEU A 168 0.66 -11.93 6.98
N LYS A 169 0.26 -13.18 7.25
CA LYS A 169 -0.89 -13.47 8.13
C LYS A 169 -0.68 -12.93 9.54
N ARG A 170 0.53 -13.05 10.09
CA ARG A 170 0.85 -12.49 11.41
C ARG A 170 0.80 -10.96 11.40
N THR A 171 1.35 -10.31 10.37
CA THR A 171 1.29 -8.85 10.25
C THR A 171 -0.14 -8.35 10.10
N LEU A 172 -0.98 -9.05 9.32
CA LEU A 172 -2.39 -8.72 9.17
C LEU A 172 -3.13 -8.83 10.50
N ALA A 173 -2.94 -9.92 11.25
CA ALA A 173 -3.55 -10.07 12.57
C ALA A 173 -3.13 -8.95 13.54
N GLN A 174 -1.85 -8.57 13.55
CA GLN A 174 -1.38 -7.44 14.36
C GLN A 174 -2.05 -6.13 13.96
N LEU A 175 -2.17 -5.86 12.66
CA LEU A 175 -2.83 -4.65 12.17
C LEU A 175 -4.32 -4.64 12.54
N GLU A 176 -5.01 -5.78 12.47
CA GLU A 176 -6.40 -5.92 12.90
C GLU A 176 -6.56 -5.65 14.40
N ASP A 177 -5.64 -6.17 15.23
CA ASP A 177 -5.62 -5.92 16.69
C ASP A 177 -5.34 -4.44 17.01
N ASP A 178 -4.55 -3.75 16.19
CA ASP A 178 -4.19 -2.34 16.38
C ASP A 178 -5.31 -1.34 15.94
N VAL A 179 -6.36 -1.80 15.23
CA VAL A 179 -7.46 -0.92 14.79
C VAL A 179 -8.25 -0.37 15.98
N ALA A 180 -8.74 -1.25 16.86
CA ALA A 180 -9.56 -0.85 18.00
C ALA A 180 -8.89 0.21 18.91
N PRO A 181 -7.63 0.06 19.36
CA PRO A 181 -6.99 1.08 20.18
C PRO A 181 -6.75 2.39 19.42
N CYS A 182 -6.54 2.35 18.10
CA CYS A 182 -6.44 3.57 17.29
C CYS A 182 -7.80 4.29 17.19
N GLU A 183 -8.89 3.55 16.99
CA GLU A 183 -10.25 4.10 16.97
C GLU A 183 -10.61 4.74 18.32
N ASP A 184 -10.33 4.05 19.43
CA ASP A 184 -10.53 4.58 20.79
C ASP A 184 -9.73 5.88 21.01
N GLN A 185 -8.47 5.93 20.56
CA GLN A 185 -7.65 7.14 20.62
C GLN A 185 -8.26 8.26 19.78
N MET A 186 -8.71 7.97 18.56
CA MET A 186 -9.35 8.96 17.69
C MET A 186 -10.63 9.52 18.31
N ASP A 187 -11.47 8.68 18.91
CA ASP A 187 -12.69 9.11 19.59
C ASP A 187 -12.39 9.94 20.84
N SER A 188 -11.32 9.60 21.58
CA SER A 188 -10.84 10.41 22.70
C SER A 188 -10.42 11.81 22.24
N TRP A 189 -9.67 11.91 21.12
CA TRP A 189 -9.24 13.19 20.56
C TRP A 189 -10.41 14.00 20.04
N LYS A 190 -11.37 13.35 19.38
CA LYS A 190 -12.60 14.00 18.89
C LYS A 190 -13.41 14.60 20.05
N THR A 191 -13.53 13.86 21.15
CA THR A 191 -14.21 14.32 22.36
C THR A 191 -13.46 15.50 23.00
N ASN A 192 -12.14 15.38 23.15
CA ASN A 192 -11.30 16.46 23.68
C ASN A 192 -11.37 17.73 22.81
N LEU A 193 -11.35 17.58 21.49
CA LEU A 193 -11.46 18.70 20.55
C LEU A 193 -12.81 19.43 20.72
N ALA A 194 -13.91 18.70 20.88
CA ALA A 194 -15.22 19.28 21.14
C ALA A 194 -15.25 20.09 22.46
N VAL A 195 -14.58 19.58 23.50
CA VAL A 195 -14.42 20.29 24.78
C VAL A 195 -13.53 21.53 24.62
N MET A 196 -12.46 21.47 23.84
CA MET A 196 -11.60 22.63 23.60
C MET A 196 -12.35 23.72 22.81
N ALA A 197 -13.13 23.34 21.80
CA ALA A 197 -13.95 24.27 21.03
C ALA A 197 -15.03 24.96 21.88
N SER A 198 -15.63 24.25 22.85
CA SER A 198 -16.60 24.87 23.77
C SER A 198 -15.93 25.85 24.74
N LYS A 199 -14.75 25.50 25.27
CA LYS A 199 -13.93 26.38 26.11
C LYS A 199 -13.45 27.62 25.36
N GLU A 200 -13.03 27.48 24.11
CA GLU A 200 -12.65 28.60 23.26
C GLU A 200 -13.79 29.62 23.14
N ARG A 201 -15.00 29.16 22.80
CA ARG A 201 -16.19 30.03 22.72
C ARG A 201 -16.49 30.70 24.05
N GLN A 202 -16.38 29.97 25.15
CA GLN A 202 -16.57 30.52 26.49
C GLN A 202 -15.55 31.64 26.79
N TYR A 203 -14.27 31.40 26.53
CA TYR A 203 -13.23 32.41 26.74
C TYR A 203 -13.41 33.61 25.83
N PHE A 204 -13.81 33.40 24.57
CA PHE A 204 -14.10 34.49 23.65
C PHE A 204 -15.26 35.36 24.15
N GLN A 205 -16.32 34.73 24.65
CA GLN A 205 -17.46 35.44 25.24
C GLN A 205 -17.07 36.18 26.53
N GLN A 206 -16.30 35.55 27.42
CA GLN A 206 -15.79 36.18 28.63
C GLN A 206 -14.90 37.39 28.30
N HIS A 207 -13.97 37.23 27.35
CA HIS A 207 -13.11 38.31 26.88
C HIS A 207 -13.94 39.47 26.30
N SER A 208 -14.94 39.17 25.48
CA SER A 208 -15.86 40.19 24.96
C SER A 208 -16.61 40.91 26.09
N ASN A 209 -17.10 40.18 27.09
CA ASN A 209 -17.81 40.74 28.23
C ASN A 209 -16.91 41.66 29.08
N TYR A 210 -15.69 41.22 29.41
CA TYR A 210 -14.74 42.03 30.16
C TYR A 210 -14.30 43.26 29.37
N LYS A 211 -14.10 43.13 28.06
CA LYS A 211 -13.81 44.27 27.18
C LYS A 211 -14.95 45.30 27.19
N ALA A 212 -16.20 44.84 27.12
CA ALA A 212 -17.36 45.72 27.24
C ALA A 212 -17.46 46.41 28.61
N LEU A 213 -17.17 45.68 29.70
CA LEU A 213 -17.13 46.22 31.05
C LEU A 213 -16.04 47.30 31.21
N LEU A 214 -14.83 47.02 30.74
CA LEU A 214 -13.72 47.98 30.74
C LEU A 214 -14.10 49.25 29.99
N ASN A 215 -14.70 49.13 28.81
CA ASN A 215 -15.19 50.27 28.04
C ASN A 215 -16.27 51.06 28.81
N ARG A 216 -17.21 50.38 29.49
CA ARG A 216 -18.26 51.04 30.30
C ARG A 216 -17.68 51.82 31.48
N VAL A 217 -16.62 51.30 32.11
CA VAL A 217 -15.94 51.95 33.24
C VAL A 217 -14.98 53.06 32.76
N GLY A 218 -14.87 53.28 31.44
CA GLY A 218 -14.02 54.33 30.87
C GLY A 218 -12.53 53.99 30.95
N TYR A 219 -12.18 52.71 31.03
CA TYR A 219 -10.79 52.28 31.05
C TYR A 219 -10.08 52.67 29.75
N THR A 220 -9.02 53.47 29.88
CA THR A 220 -8.07 53.74 28.80
C THR A 220 -6.77 52.97 29.06
N PRO A 221 -6.03 52.55 28.01
CA PRO A 221 -4.74 51.87 28.16
C PRO A 221 -3.71 52.63 29.00
N GLU A 222 -3.90 53.94 29.16
CA GLU A 222 -3.10 54.85 29.99
C GLU A 222 -3.26 54.61 31.50
N ILE A 223 -4.39 54.02 31.93
CA ILE A 223 -4.68 53.67 33.34
C ILE A 223 -4.18 52.25 33.66
N ASN A 224 -3.41 51.63 32.76
CA ASN A 224 -2.78 50.35 33.05
C ASN A 224 -1.76 50.48 34.19
N HIS A 225 -1.70 49.51 35.11
CA HIS A 225 -0.82 49.54 36.28
C HIS A 225 0.62 49.88 35.92
N ARG A 226 1.16 49.25 34.86
CA ARG A 226 2.51 49.54 34.37
C ARG A 226 2.70 51.01 33.99
N VAL A 227 1.76 51.58 33.23
CA VAL A 227 1.82 52.98 32.77
C VAL A 227 1.66 53.94 33.96
N LEU A 228 0.80 53.61 34.92
CA LEU A 228 0.63 54.39 36.16
C LEU A 228 1.89 54.38 37.03
N VAL A 229 2.60 53.24 37.12
CA VAL A 229 3.88 53.14 37.83
C VAL A 229 4.93 53.99 37.12
N GLU A 230 5.07 53.86 35.80
CA GLU A 230 6.00 54.66 34.99
C GLU A 230 5.70 56.17 35.11
N LEU A 231 4.42 56.60 35.04
CA LEU A 231 4.01 58.00 35.29
C LEU A 231 4.30 58.46 36.72
N GLY A 232 4.12 57.60 37.71
CA GLY A 232 4.42 57.90 39.10
C GLY A 232 5.92 58.08 39.36
N GLU A 233 6.75 57.29 38.68
CA GLU A 233 8.21 57.44 38.70
C GLU A 233 8.64 58.74 38.02
N HIS A 234 8.12 59.03 36.82
CA HIS A 234 8.37 60.32 36.16
C HIS A 234 7.91 61.51 37.00
N ARG A 235 6.77 61.41 37.68
CA ARG A 235 6.30 62.46 38.60
C ARG A 235 7.28 62.67 39.75
N LYS A 236 7.81 61.60 40.35
CA LYS A 236 8.82 61.69 41.42
C LYS A 236 10.11 62.32 40.93
N GLU A 237 10.52 61.99 39.70
CA GLU A 237 11.72 62.53 39.07
C GLU A 237 11.55 64.03 38.78
N LEU A 238 10.43 64.45 38.18
CA LEU A 238 10.07 65.86 38.05
C LEU A 238 10.02 66.57 39.40
N GLU A 239 9.43 65.96 40.43
CA GLU A 239 9.35 66.56 41.77
C GLU A 239 10.75 66.78 42.38
N LYS A 240 11.69 65.86 42.12
CA LYS A 240 13.10 66.00 42.55
C LYS A 240 13.79 67.18 41.85
N GLU A 241 13.50 67.42 40.58
CA GLU A 241 14.04 68.56 39.83
C GLU A 241 13.35 69.90 40.17
N THR A 242 12.04 69.87 40.44
CA THR A 242 11.23 71.09 40.65
C THR A 242 11.32 71.63 42.08
N LYS A 243 11.52 70.76 43.09
CA LYS A 243 11.72 71.15 44.51
C LYS A 243 12.82 72.21 44.71
N PRO A 244 14.07 72.03 44.22
CA PRO A 244 15.11 73.04 44.40
C PRO A 244 14.79 74.36 43.67
N ILE A 245 14.06 74.30 42.55
CA ILE A 245 13.59 75.50 41.83
C ILE A 245 12.53 76.25 42.67
N LEU A 246 11.60 75.52 43.30
CA LEU A 246 10.64 76.13 44.24
C LEU A 246 11.31 76.70 45.49
N ASP A 247 12.30 76.01 46.05
CA ASP A 247 13.03 76.48 47.22
C ASP A 247 13.86 77.74 46.92
N THR A 248 14.47 77.83 45.73
CA THR A 248 15.12 79.07 45.28
C THR A 248 14.10 80.20 45.10
N LEU A 249 12.95 79.94 44.48
CA LEU A 249 11.87 80.93 44.36
C LEU A 249 11.37 81.44 45.73
N ARG A 250 11.28 80.54 46.71
CA ARG A 250 10.87 80.85 48.09
C ARG A 250 11.92 81.69 48.82
N SER A 251 13.21 81.41 48.59
CA SER A 251 14.30 82.24 49.13
C SER A 251 14.31 83.68 48.59
N TYR A 252 13.77 83.91 47.38
CA TYR A 252 13.56 85.27 46.87
C TYR A 252 12.36 85.99 47.52
N GLN A 253 11.37 85.25 48.05
CA GLN A 253 10.21 85.81 48.75
C GLN A 253 10.47 86.07 50.23
N ASP A 254 11.39 85.32 50.86
CA ASP A 254 11.71 85.40 52.30
C ASP A 254 12.94 86.26 52.63
N LEU A 255 13.17 87.38 51.91
CA LEU A 255 14.21 88.34 52.27
C LEU A 255 13.81 89.20 53.52
N PRO A 256 14.59 89.21 54.62
CA PRO A 256 14.23 89.90 55.86
C PRO A 256 14.17 91.44 55.81
N ALA A 257 13.24 92.01 56.59
CA ALA A 257 12.78 93.41 56.66
C ALA A 257 13.83 94.52 56.95
N VAL A 258 15.12 94.21 57.12
CA VAL A 258 16.13 95.21 57.53
C VAL A 258 16.55 96.15 56.38
N LYS A 259 16.33 95.77 55.12
CA LYS A 259 16.58 96.65 53.95
C LYS A 259 15.42 97.60 53.60
N GLN A 260 14.25 97.50 54.28
CA GLN A 260 13.14 98.43 54.07
C GLN A 260 13.42 99.84 54.61
N LYS A 261 14.29 99.98 55.62
CA LYS A 261 14.64 101.29 56.19
C LYS A 261 15.38 102.19 55.20
N TYR A 262 16.31 101.64 54.43
CA TYR A 262 17.02 102.38 53.37
C TYR A 262 16.12 102.66 52.15
N LYS A 263 15.13 101.78 51.86
CA LYS A 263 14.18 101.98 50.75
C LYS A 263 13.12 103.07 51.02
N LEU A 264 12.76 103.31 52.28
CA LEU A 264 11.83 104.38 52.66
C LEU A 264 12.50 105.76 52.66
N GLN A 265 13.80 105.82 52.99
CA GLN A 265 14.57 107.07 53.00
C GLN A 265 14.85 107.60 51.59
N ASP A 266 15.17 106.71 50.65
CA ASP A 266 15.42 107.08 49.25
C ASP A 266 14.13 107.48 48.50
N LYS A 267 12.98 106.87 48.85
CA LYS A 267 11.69 107.24 48.27
C LYS A 267 11.20 108.63 48.72
N ALA A 268 11.50 109.04 49.96
CA ALA A 268 11.14 110.36 50.47
C ALA A 268 12.02 111.48 49.85
N LEU A 269 13.32 111.22 49.70
CA LEU A 269 14.24 112.14 49.01
C LEU A 269 13.87 112.34 47.53
N ALA A 270 13.48 111.26 46.83
CA ALA A 270 13.03 111.35 45.45
C ALA A 270 11.70 112.12 45.30
N ALA A 271 10.77 111.99 46.26
CA ALA A 271 9.50 112.72 46.22
C ALA A 271 9.67 114.24 46.41
N LEU A 272 10.55 114.66 47.33
CA LEU A 272 10.86 116.08 47.57
C LEU A 272 11.53 116.73 46.35
N ALA A 273 12.48 116.04 45.70
CA ALA A 273 13.11 116.54 44.48
C ALA A 273 12.12 116.70 43.31
N ILE A 274 11.12 115.81 43.21
CA ILE A 274 10.05 115.93 42.20
C ILE A 274 9.15 117.13 42.50
N GLU A 275 8.82 117.40 43.77
CA GLU A 275 7.99 118.54 44.15
C GLU A 275 8.72 119.87 43.91
N GLU A 276 10.01 119.95 44.20
CA GLU A 276 10.83 121.13 43.92
C GLU A 276 10.96 121.40 42.42
N LYS A 277 11.14 120.35 41.60
CA LYS A 277 11.12 120.48 40.14
C LYS A 277 9.76 120.88 39.59
N LYS A 278 8.66 120.38 40.15
CA LYS A 278 7.31 120.84 39.81
C LYS A 278 7.10 122.32 40.15
N ARG A 279 7.64 122.79 41.27
CA ARG A 279 7.55 124.20 41.67
C ARG A 279 8.37 125.11 40.74
N GLN A 280 9.54 124.67 40.30
CA GLN A 280 10.34 125.37 39.27
C GLN A 280 9.62 125.40 37.92
N TYR A 281 8.97 124.30 37.51
CA TYR A 281 8.15 124.27 36.30
C TYR A 281 6.95 125.21 36.36
N ALA A 282 6.22 125.24 37.48
CA ALA A 282 5.08 126.14 37.66
C ALA A 282 5.51 127.62 37.64
N ALA A 283 6.68 127.96 38.20
CA ALA A 283 7.24 129.31 38.09
C ALA A 283 7.62 129.66 36.64
N GLY A 284 8.16 128.70 35.89
CA GLY A 284 8.45 128.83 34.46
C GLY A 284 7.19 129.02 33.60
N GLU A 285 6.12 128.25 33.86
CA GLU A 285 4.83 128.43 33.19
C GLU A 285 4.22 129.80 33.50
N LYS A 286 4.35 130.30 34.74
CA LYS A 286 3.87 131.64 35.08
C LYS A 286 4.64 132.73 34.34
N TYR A 287 5.96 132.60 34.23
CA TYR A 287 6.79 133.54 33.48
C TYR A 287 6.50 133.52 31.97
N LEU A 288 6.29 132.34 31.39
CA LEU A 288 5.86 132.21 29.99
C LEU A 288 4.43 132.73 29.78
N GLY A 289 3.53 132.50 30.73
CA GLY A 289 2.17 133.05 30.72
C GLY A 289 2.18 134.58 30.73
N ASP A 290 2.96 135.19 31.62
CA ASP A 290 3.10 136.65 31.70
C ASP A 290 3.75 137.23 30.42
N LEU A 291 4.69 136.53 29.78
CA LEU A 291 5.29 136.95 28.51
C LEU A 291 4.31 136.84 27.32
N VAL A 292 3.49 135.78 27.29
CA VAL A 292 2.44 135.60 26.28
C VAL A 292 1.33 136.64 26.47
N GLN A 293 1.03 137.02 27.71
CA GLN A 293 0.04 138.06 28.01
C GLN A 293 0.58 139.47 27.74
N ALA A 294 1.90 139.69 27.87
CA ALA A 294 2.57 140.91 27.43
C ALA A 294 2.67 141.04 25.90
N LEU A 295 2.74 139.92 25.15
CA LEU A 295 2.77 139.92 23.67
C LEU A 295 1.37 139.92 23.03
N ALA A 296 0.31 139.62 23.77
CA ALA A 296 -1.08 139.69 23.30
C ALA A 296 -1.75 141.07 23.53
N MET A 297 -1.04 142.02 24.16
CA MET A 297 -1.47 143.42 24.32
C MET A 297 -0.42 144.40 23.77
N GLN A 298 -0.16 144.34 22.47
CA GLN A 298 0.44 145.41 21.67
C GLN A 298 -0.14 145.36 20.25
N PRO A 299 -0.85 146.42 19.83
CA PRO A 299 -0.33 147.32 18.81
C PRO A 299 0.27 148.61 19.38
#